data_AF-A0A8B6BUP1-F1
#
_entry.id   AF-A0A8B6BUP1-F1
#
_cell.length_a   1.000
_cell.length_b   1.000
_cell.length_c   1.000
_cell.angle_alpha   90.00
_cell.angle_beta   90.00
_cell.angle_gamma   90.00
#
_symmetry.space_group_name_H-M   'P 1'
#
loop_
_entity.id
_entity.type
_entity.pdbx_description
1 polymer ?
#
loop_
_entity_poly.entity_id
_entity_poly.type
_entity_poly.pdbx_seq_one_letter_code
_entity_poly.pdbx_strand_id
1 'polypeptide(L)'
;MVSKEEENFLRIVYLNYRVATEALTNFFDKKHPNLSADLNIPENKTKLHSLYKTPGGKKPVLYRGQWNTLYPTTEATIVTSADLDLNLIVFLLRNLPPVLTEPKTGFDKLPHPNDKRDGANIARLKYYKNLCVSHSKNGTLPDTDFVRIWSELEQAITGLDNSHATAASLKDAKTKMLDNSMVQMLSTQLQLVTKVSSFEEELKHISSHIDKDVQERKQLKQITETLHEKMNIKEDSFEKEFEKCKDNVDRLSERLNTSEVQMYERVESIETYLEELQKLQQSLDLQFTRIKTIAIESKKEKEDFVKDVQSLCSLIQVDITKHEERISALENSSGTLQEIQRDVDSLKRKLDTLKEEIKKQVEDHIPPHIR
;
A
#
# COMPACT_ATOMS: atom_id res chain seq x y z
N MET A 1 -74.49 7.17 23.60
CA MET A 1 -74.80 6.03 24.48
C MET A 1 -73.86 4.91 24.11
N VAL A 2 -73.22 4.31 25.10
CA VAL A 2 -72.38 3.12 24.94
C VAL A 2 -73.31 1.92 24.72
N SER A 3 -72.98 1.00 23.81
CA SER A 3 -73.75 -0.22 23.58
C SER A 3 -73.72 -1.13 24.81
N LYS A 4 -74.67 -2.05 24.93
CA LYS A 4 -74.71 -3.00 26.05
C LYS A 4 -73.42 -3.82 26.16
N GLU A 5 -72.87 -4.26 25.03
CA GLU A 5 -71.64 -5.05 25.01
C GLU A 5 -70.41 -4.22 25.40
N GLU A 6 -70.36 -2.94 25.02
CA GLU A 6 -69.32 -2.03 25.49
C GLU A 6 -69.45 -1.74 27.00
N GLU A 7 -70.69 -1.58 27.51
CA GLU A 7 -70.92 -1.42 28.94
C GLU A 7 -70.48 -2.66 29.73
N ASN A 8 -70.82 -3.86 29.24
CA ASN A 8 -70.36 -5.13 29.81
C ASN A 8 -68.82 -5.20 29.88
N PHE A 9 -68.15 -4.80 28.79
CA PHE A 9 -66.69 -4.76 28.74
C PHE A 9 -66.13 -3.80 29.79
N LEU A 10 -66.62 -2.56 29.83
CA LEU A 10 -66.18 -1.55 30.80
C LEU A 10 -66.42 -1.98 32.26
N ARG A 11 -67.50 -2.71 32.53
CA ARG A 11 -67.78 -3.30 33.85
C ARG A 11 -66.73 -4.34 34.24
N ILE A 12 -66.29 -5.20 33.33
CA ILE A 12 -65.20 -6.16 33.60
C ILE A 12 -63.86 -5.45 33.78
N VAL A 13 -63.59 -4.39 33.02
CA VAL A 13 -62.39 -3.54 33.22
C VAL A 13 -62.42 -2.91 34.60
N TYR A 14 -63.54 -2.27 34.99
CA TYR A 14 -63.71 -1.69 36.32
C TYR A 14 -63.50 -2.74 37.43
N LEU A 15 -64.13 -3.91 37.28
CA LEU A 15 -64.03 -5.00 38.23
C LEU A 15 -62.57 -5.47 38.42
N ASN A 16 -61.80 -5.62 37.34
CA ASN A 16 -60.40 -6.04 37.41
C ASN A 16 -59.45 -4.94 37.96
N TYR A 17 -59.59 -3.71 37.46
CA TYR A 17 -58.63 -2.64 37.76
C TYR A 17 -58.92 -1.92 39.09
N ARG A 18 -60.14 -2.03 39.63
CA ARG A 18 -60.51 -1.41 40.91
C ARG A 18 -60.74 -2.49 41.96
N VAL A 19 -61.84 -3.24 41.85
CA VAL A 19 -62.29 -4.15 42.92
C VAL A 19 -61.31 -5.31 43.13
N ALA A 20 -60.87 -5.96 42.04
CA ALA A 20 -59.94 -7.08 42.16
C ALA A 20 -58.54 -6.64 42.62
N THR A 21 -58.13 -5.43 42.23
CA THR A 21 -56.85 -4.86 42.70
C THR A 21 -56.92 -4.57 44.20
N GLU A 22 -58.00 -3.95 44.67
CA GLU A 22 -58.23 -3.70 46.10
C GLU A 22 -58.29 -5.00 46.92
N ALA A 23 -59.07 -5.99 46.47
CA ALA A 23 -59.17 -7.28 47.15
C ALA A 23 -57.81 -8.02 47.20
N LEU A 24 -57.03 -7.95 46.12
CA LEU A 24 -55.69 -8.53 46.08
C LEU A 24 -54.72 -7.78 47.00
N THR A 25 -54.77 -6.45 47.04
CA THR A 25 -53.98 -5.63 47.97
C THR A 25 -54.34 -5.95 49.41
N ASN A 26 -55.62 -6.04 49.75
CA ASN A 26 -56.08 -6.46 51.09
C ASN A 26 -55.59 -7.87 51.45
N PHE A 27 -55.63 -8.81 50.50
CA PHE A 27 -55.08 -10.15 50.69
C PHE A 27 -53.57 -10.10 50.91
N PHE A 28 -52.85 -9.29 50.15
CA PHE A 28 -51.41 -9.08 50.30
C PHE A 28 -51.07 -8.52 51.68
N ASP A 29 -51.76 -7.48 52.13
CA ASP A 29 -51.53 -6.84 53.44
C ASP A 29 -51.78 -7.80 54.61
N LYS A 30 -52.74 -8.73 54.46
CA LYS A 30 -52.95 -9.80 55.45
C LYS A 30 -51.78 -10.78 55.52
N LYS A 31 -51.08 -11.03 54.40
CA LYS A 31 -49.91 -11.92 54.34
C LYS A 31 -48.61 -11.22 54.71
N HIS A 32 -48.52 -9.93 54.40
CA HIS A 32 -47.35 -9.07 54.56
C HIS A 32 -47.73 -7.78 55.31
N PRO A 33 -48.15 -7.88 56.58
CA PRO A 33 -48.64 -6.72 57.35
C PRO A 33 -47.55 -5.66 57.58
N ASN A 34 -46.27 -6.05 57.48
CA ASN A 34 -45.14 -5.14 57.49
C ASN A 34 -44.23 -5.42 56.30
N LEU A 35 -44.67 -4.97 55.12
CA LEU A 35 -43.94 -5.12 53.86
C LEU A 35 -42.48 -4.63 53.96
N SER A 36 -42.25 -3.49 54.62
CA SER A 36 -40.89 -2.94 54.77
C SER A 36 -39.99 -3.88 55.56
N ALA A 37 -40.50 -4.49 56.65
CA ALA A 37 -39.75 -5.50 57.38
C ALA A 37 -39.49 -6.73 56.52
N ASP A 38 -40.51 -7.25 55.82
CA ASP A 38 -40.38 -8.43 54.97
C ASP A 38 -39.35 -8.25 53.85
N LEU A 39 -39.28 -7.06 53.24
CA LEU A 39 -38.30 -6.72 52.21
C LEU A 39 -36.87 -6.57 52.75
N ASN A 40 -36.73 -6.22 54.03
CA ASN A 40 -35.44 -6.01 54.68
C ASN A 40 -34.87 -7.27 55.35
N ILE A 41 -35.63 -8.36 55.41
CA ILE A 41 -35.10 -9.68 55.79
C ILE A 41 -33.96 -10.06 54.81
N PRO A 42 -32.75 -10.37 55.30
CA PRO A 42 -31.58 -10.63 54.44
C PRO A 42 -31.80 -11.69 53.37
N GLU A 43 -32.49 -12.78 53.71
CA GLU A 43 -32.80 -13.89 52.80
C GLU A 43 -33.74 -13.44 51.68
N ASN A 44 -34.77 -12.65 52.01
CA ASN A 44 -35.74 -12.12 51.06
C ASN A 44 -35.08 -11.12 50.11
N LYS A 45 -34.28 -10.19 50.64
CA LYS A 45 -33.53 -9.20 49.86
C LYS A 45 -32.56 -9.88 48.90
N THR A 46 -31.86 -10.92 49.36
CA THR A 46 -30.93 -11.71 48.53
C THR A 46 -31.67 -12.41 47.39
N LYS A 47 -32.81 -13.03 47.69
CA LYS A 47 -33.65 -13.68 46.67
C LYS A 47 -34.14 -12.68 45.63
N LEU A 48 -34.71 -11.56 46.05
CA LEU A 48 -35.16 -10.50 45.14
C LEU A 48 -34.01 -9.93 44.31
N HIS A 49 -32.83 -9.73 44.91
CA HIS A 49 -31.64 -9.24 44.21
C HIS A 49 -31.18 -10.23 43.12
N SER A 50 -31.23 -11.53 43.39
CA SER A 50 -30.90 -12.56 42.38
C SER A 50 -31.87 -12.55 41.18
N LEU A 51 -33.13 -12.18 41.40
CA LEU A 51 -34.16 -12.04 40.36
C LEU A 51 -34.05 -10.73 39.58
N TYR A 52 -33.40 -9.71 40.16
CA TYR A 52 -33.05 -8.45 39.51
C TYR A 52 -31.73 -8.53 38.71
N LYS A 53 -30.72 -9.21 39.25
CA LYS A 53 -29.38 -9.40 38.66
C LYS A 53 -29.18 -10.85 38.24
N THR A 54 -29.99 -11.33 37.31
CA THR A 54 -29.90 -12.71 36.82
C THR A 54 -28.51 -12.98 36.20
N PRO A 55 -27.77 -13.99 36.67
CA PRO A 55 -26.47 -14.36 36.10
C PRO A 55 -26.59 -14.83 34.64
N GLY A 56 -25.57 -14.54 33.82
CA GLY A 56 -25.42 -15.12 32.49
C GLY A 56 -26.30 -14.48 31.39
N GLY A 57 -26.68 -13.21 31.52
CA GLY A 57 -27.35 -12.45 30.45
C GLY A 57 -28.82 -12.84 30.18
N LYS A 58 -29.43 -13.65 31.04
CA LYS A 58 -30.87 -13.94 30.99
C LYS A 58 -31.67 -12.69 31.35
N LYS A 59 -32.84 -12.52 30.73
CA LYS A 59 -33.74 -11.40 31.03
C LYS A 59 -34.08 -11.40 32.53
N PRO A 60 -33.92 -10.26 33.24
CA PRO A 60 -34.26 -10.17 34.64
C PRO A 60 -35.77 -10.35 34.84
N VAL A 61 -36.16 -11.07 35.88
CA VAL A 61 -37.57 -11.31 36.21
C VAL A 61 -38.17 -10.06 36.88
N LEU A 62 -37.35 -9.36 37.66
CA LEU A 62 -37.65 -8.07 38.27
C LEU A 62 -36.88 -6.98 37.52
N TYR A 63 -37.56 -6.02 36.88
CA TYR A 63 -36.85 -4.96 36.14
C TYR A 63 -36.47 -3.78 37.04
N ARG A 64 -35.56 -2.91 36.56
CA ARG A 64 -34.99 -1.79 37.34
C ARG A 64 -36.04 -0.89 38.00
N GLY A 65 -37.14 -0.58 37.29
CA GLY A 65 -38.22 0.24 37.84
C GLY A 65 -38.85 -0.40 39.08
N GLN A 66 -39.25 -1.67 38.99
CA GLN A 66 -39.80 -2.41 40.15
C GLN A 66 -38.79 -2.56 41.28
N TRP A 67 -37.51 -2.80 40.97
CA TRP A 67 -36.46 -2.83 41.99
C TRP A 67 -36.37 -1.51 42.76
N ASN A 68 -36.40 -0.38 42.04
CA ASN A 68 -36.35 0.95 42.65
C ASN A 68 -37.62 1.28 43.43
N THR A 69 -38.77 0.69 43.11
CA THR A 69 -39.99 0.77 43.94
C THR A 69 -39.79 0.03 45.26
N LEU A 70 -39.24 -1.19 45.23
CA LEU A 70 -39.04 -2.00 46.44
C LEU A 70 -37.90 -1.47 47.33
N TYR A 71 -36.85 -0.92 46.72
CA TYR A 71 -35.66 -0.38 47.39
C TYR A 71 -35.36 1.03 46.85
N PRO A 72 -36.11 2.05 47.30
CA PRO A 72 -35.89 3.43 46.88
C PRO A 72 -34.53 3.96 47.35
N THR A 73 -33.91 4.81 46.53
CA THR A 73 -32.58 5.40 46.82
C THR A 73 -32.62 6.35 48.02
N THR A 74 -33.79 6.89 48.34
CA THR A 74 -33.99 7.81 49.47
C THR A 74 -34.41 7.00 50.70
N GLU A 75 -33.55 6.93 51.71
CA GLU A 75 -33.76 6.12 52.93
C GLU A 75 -35.03 6.51 53.74
N ALA A 76 -35.63 7.67 53.48
CA ALA A 76 -36.82 8.16 54.15
C ALA A 76 -38.16 7.63 53.57
N THR A 77 -38.15 6.90 52.44
CA THR A 77 -39.38 6.42 51.80
C THR A 77 -39.70 4.99 52.24
N ILE A 78 -40.77 4.84 53.02
CA ILE A 78 -41.31 3.52 53.40
C ILE A 78 -42.22 3.04 52.27
N VAL A 79 -41.89 1.90 51.65
CA VAL A 79 -42.74 1.30 50.61
C VAL A 79 -43.96 0.64 51.25
N THR A 80 -45.13 0.90 50.67
CA THR A 80 -46.41 0.31 51.08
C THR A 80 -47.02 -0.49 49.93
N SER A 81 -48.03 -1.31 50.23
CA SER A 81 -48.74 -2.06 49.19
C SER A 81 -49.48 -1.16 48.18
N ALA A 82 -49.81 0.08 48.56
CA ALA A 82 -50.39 1.09 47.68
C ALA A 82 -49.41 1.58 46.59
N ASP A 83 -48.11 1.43 46.81
CA ASP A 83 -47.06 1.80 45.84
C ASP A 83 -46.79 0.69 44.80
N LEU A 84 -47.38 -0.49 44.99
CA LEU A 84 -47.13 -1.66 44.17
C LEU A 84 -48.22 -1.82 43.10
N ASP A 85 -47.80 -2.03 41.85
CA ASP A 85 -48.73 -2.50 40.84
C ASP A 85 -49.13 -3.97 41.07
N LEU A 86 -50.25 -4.39 40.50
CA LEU A 86 -50.78 -5.75 40.64
C LEU A 86 -49.75 -6.84 40.27
N ASN A 87 -48.94 -6.63 39.24
CA ASN A 87 -47.95 -7.63 38.82
C ASN A 87 -46.82 -7.75 39.85
N LEU A 88 -46.42 -6.64 40.45
CA LEU A 88 -45.44 -6.61 41.52
C LEU A 88 -45.98 -7.26 42.80
N ILE A 89 -47.25 -7.03 43.16
CA ILE A 89 -47.92 -7.73 44.28
C ILE A 89 -47.91 -9.24 44.05
N VAL A 90 -48.35 -9.71 42.87
CA VAL A 90 -48.34 -11.14 42.53
C VAL A 90 -46.92 -11.70 42.51
N PHE A 91 -45.94 -10.94 42.03
CA PHE A 91 -44.54 -11.33 42.05
C PHE A 91 -44.03 -11.51 43.49
N LEU A 92 -44.35 -10.60 44.40
CA LEU A 92 -43.95 -10.71 45.80
C LEU A 92 -44.60 -11.91 46.49
N LEU A 93 -45.90 -12.15 46.31
CA LEU A 93 -46.61 -13.32 46.88
C LEU A 93 -46.00 -14.67 46.45
N ARG A 94 -45.39 -14.72 45.27
CA ARG A 94 -44.72 -15.91 44.74
C ARG A 94 -43.30 -16.09 45.24
N ASN A 95 -42.68 -15.02 45.73
CA ASN A 95 -41.26 -15.00 46.03
C ASN A 95 -40.93 -14.77 47.51
N LEU A 96 -41.82 -14.13 48.27
CA LEU A 96 -41.65 -13.88 49.70
C LEU A 96 -42.42 -14.90 50.56
N PRO A 97 -41.91 -15.28 51.74
CA PRO A 97 -42.66 -16.07 52.72
C PRO A 97 -43.83 -15.27 53.34
N PRO A 98 -45.02 -15.86 53.53
CA PRO A 98 -45.41 -17.22 53.15
C PRO A 98 -45.65 -17.35 51.64
N VAL A 99 -44.87 -18.23 50.99
CA VAL A 99 -44.88 -18.37 49.54
C VAL A 99 -46.19 -19.01 49.08
N LEU A 100 -46.83 -18.38 48.10
CA LEU A 100 -48.07 -18.86 47.54
C LEU A 100 -47.88 -20.11 46.67
N THR A 101 -48.71 -21.13 46.91
CA THR A 101 -48.71 -22.35 46.10
C THR A 101 -49.19 -22.09 44.68
N GLU A 102 -48.36 -22.45 43.69
CA GLU A 102 -48.67 -22.28 42.28
C GLU A 102 -49.83 -23.21 41.84
N PRO A 103 -50.80 -22.72 41.05
CA PRO A 103 -51.79 -23.58 40.40
C PRO A 103 -51.12 -24.52 39.38
N LYS A 104 -51.74 -25.67 39.07
CA LYS A 104 -51.16 -26.66 38.14
C LYS A 104 -50.84 -26.09 36.75
N THR A 105 -51.57 -25.06 36.33
CA THR A 105 -51.41 -24.38 35.04
C THR A 105 -50.36 -23.26 35.06
N GLY A 106 -49.79 -22.95 36.21
CA GLY A 106 -48.98 -21.76 36.45
C GLY A 106 -49.83 -20.49 36.57
N PHE A 107 -49.19 -19.38 36.96
CA PHE A 107 -49.86 -18.10 37.17
C PHE A 107 -50.26 -17.34 35.89
N ASP A 108 -49.75 -17.74 34.74
CA ASP A 108 -49.92 -17.04 33.46
C ASP A 108 -51.01 -17.64 32.55
N LYS A 109 -51.66 -18.74 32.99
CA LYS A 109 -52.73 -19.42 32.25
C LYS A 109 -53.98 -19.51 33.10
N LEU A 110 -55.15 -19.49 32.45
CA LEU A 110 -56.44 -19.62 33.12
C LEU A 110 -56.51 -20.96 33.87
N PRO A 111 -56.65 -20.96 35.21
CA PRO A 111 -56.78 -22.20 35.98
C PRO A 111 -58.15 -22.85 35.79
N HIS A 112 -58.24 -24.16 36.07
CA HIS A 112 -59.50 -24.88 36.03
C HIS A 112 -60.57 -24.23 36.92
N PRO A 113 -61.83 -24.03 36.49
CA PRO A 113 -62.84 -23.26 37.24
C PRO A 113 -63.06 -23.71 38.69
N ASN A 114 -62.90 -25.01 38.96
CA ASN A 114 -63.07 -25.59 40.30
C ASN A 114 -61.88 -25.40 41.26
N ASP A 115 -60.72 -24.93 40.79
CA ASP A 115 -59.55 -24.71 41.66
C ASP A 115 -59.69 -23.41 42.46
N LYS A 116 -60.20 -23.47 43.68
CA LYS A 116 -60.49 -22.28 44.50
C LYS A 116 -59.34 -21.84 45.40
N ARG A 117 -58.15 -22.42 45.25
CA ARG A 117 -56.96 -22.04 46.03
C ARG A 117 -56.54 -20.60 45.71
N ASP A 118 -55.93 -19.93 46.68
CA ASP A 118 -55.45 -18.55 46.56
C ASP A 118 -54.62 -18.33 45.28
N GLY A 119 -53.65 -19.22 44.99
CA GLY A 119 -52.84 -19.17 43.77
C GLY A 119 -53.66 -19.23 42.47
N ALA A 120 -54.73 -20.02 42.44
CA ALA A 120 -55.63 -20.11 41.30
C ALA A 120 -56.54 -18.89 41.19
N ASN A 121 -57.00 -18.32 42.31
CA ASN A 121 -57.79 -17.08 42.30
C ASN A 121 -56.94 -15.92 41.76
N ILE A 122 -55.70 -15.77 42.22
CA ILE A 122 -54.77 -14.74 41.71
C ILE A 122 -54.47 -14.94 40.23
N ALA A 123 -54.21 -16.18 39.79
CA ALA A 123 -53.98 -16.48 38.38
C ALA A 123 -55.20 -16.14 37.50
N ARG A 124 -56.44 -16.32 37.99
CA ARG A 124 -57.66 -15.86 37.28
C ARG A 124 -57.73 -14.34 37.16
N LEU A 125 -57.49 -13.61 38.25
CA LEU A 125 -57.48 -12.13 38.21
C LEU A 125 -56.45 -11.63 37.19
N LYS A 126 -55.24 -12.21 37.22
CA LYS A 126 -54.18 -11.87 36.26
C LYS A 126 -54.57 -12.20 34.82
N TYR A 127 -55.14 -13.38 34.58
CA TYR A 127 -55.58 -13.79 33.25
C TYR A 127 -56.63 -12.85 32.67
N TYR A 128 -57.69 -12.54 33.44
CA TYR A 128 -58.76 -11.68 32.96
C TYR A 128 -58.34 -10.22 32.80
N LYS A 129 -57.43 -9.72 33.64
CA LYS A 129 -56.79 -8.42 33.41
C LYS A 129 -56.04 -8.39 32.07
N ASN A 130 -55.24 -9.42 31.78
CA ASN A 130 -54.51 -9.53 30.50
C ASN A 130 -55.48 -9.65 29.32
N LEU A 131 -56.59 -10.37 29.50
CA LEU A 131 -57.64 -10.50 28.50
C LEU A 131 -58.30 -9.14 28.20
N CYS A 132 -58.61 -8.33 29.21
CA CYS A 132 -59.13 -6.96 29.00
C CYS A 132 -58.18 -6.10 28.17
N VAL A 133 -56.88 -6.23 28.40
CA VAL A 133 -55.85 -5.51 27.64
C VAL A 133 -55.79 -6.00 26.18
N SER A 134 -55.86 -7.31 25.94
CA SER A 134 -55.82 -7.84 24.58
C SER A 134 -57.10 -7.57 23.78
N HIS A 135 -58.25 -7.46 24.45
CA HIS A 135 -59.55 -7.16 23.84
C HIS A 135 -59.89 -5.66 23.76
N SER A 136 -58.99 -4.77 24.20
CA SER A 136 -59.21 -3.31 24.14
C SER A 136 -59.47 -2.79 22.73
N LYS A 137 -59.02 -3.52 21.69
CA LYS A 137 -59.18 -3.14 20.27
C LYS A 137 -60.65 -3.11 19.80
N ASN A 138 -61.51 -3.95 20.38
CA ASN A 138 -62.93 -4.00 20.00
C ASN A 138 -63.85 -3.38 21.05
N GLY A 139 -63.40 -3.26 22.30
CA GLY A 139 -64.11 -2.56 23.38
C GLY A 139 -65.48 -3.14 23.76
N THR A 140 -65.86 -4.30 23.20
CA THR A 140 -67.15 -4.97 23.38
C THR A 140 -66.97 -6.34 24.04
N LEU A 141 -67.96 -6.75 24.83
CA LEU A 141 -68.04 -8.08 25.42
C LEU A 141 -69.48 -8.64 25.31
N PRO A 142 -69.68 -9.75 24.57
CA PRO A 142 -70.98 -10.40 24.47
C PRO A 142 -71.54 -10.80 25.84
N ASP A 143 -72.86 -10.76 25.97
CA ASP A 143 -73.55 -11.06 27.25
C ASP A 143 -73.17 -12.44 27.83
N THR A 144 -73.02 -13.45 26.98
CA THR A 144 -72.66 -14.82 27.40
C THR A 144 -71.28 -14.89 28.04
N ASP A 145 -70.30 -14.18 27.46
CA ASP A 145 -68.96 -14.08 28.01
C ASP A 145 -68.92 -13.18 29.25
N PHE A 146 -69.68 -12.08 29.25
CA PHE A 146 -69.81 -11.22 30.42
C PHE A 146 -70.27 -12.01 31.65
N VAL A 147 -71.36 -12.77 31.55
CA VAL A 147 -71.90 -13.55 32.67
C VAL A 147 -70.87 -14.55 33.20
N ARG A 148 -70.17 -15.25 32.31
CA ARG A 148 -69.17 -16.24 32.67
C ARG A 148 -67.96 -15.60 33.37
N ILE A 149 -67.36 -14.58 32.73
CA ILE A 149 -66.17 -13.89 33.24
C ILE A 149 -66.48 -13.18 34.56
N TRP A 150 -67.63 -12.51 34.65
CA TRP A 150 -68.10 -11.89 35.87
C TRP A 150 -68.16 -12.88 37.02
N SER A 151 -68.81 -14.03 36.81
CA SER A 151 -68.96 -15.07 37.84
C SER A 151 -67.61 -15.62 38.32
N GLU A 152 -66.69 -15.87 37.39
CA GLU A 152 -65.34 -16.35 37.73
C GLU A 152 -64.53 -15.30 38.51
N LEU A 153 -64.63 -14.03 38.14
CA LEU A 153 -63.98 -12.92 38.84
C LEU A 153 -64.60 -12.69 40.23
N GLU A 154 -65.92 -12.64 40.32
CA GLU A 154 -66.65 -12.48 41.60
C GLU A 154 -66.25 -13.57 42.60
N GLN A 155 -66.16 -14.82 42.14
CA GLN A 155 -65.70 -15.94 42.96
C GLN A 155 -64.22 -15.83 43.35
N ALA A 156 -63.34 -15.42 42.43
CA ALA A 156 -61.93 -15.26 42.72
C ALA A 156 -61.66 -14.11 43.71
N ILE A 157 -62.34 -12.97 43.52
CA ILE A 157 -62.27 -11.80 44.41
C ILE A 157 -62.74 -12.18 45.80
N THR A 158 -63.92 -12.80 45.92
CA THR A 158 -64.47 -13.24 47.21
C THR A 158 -63.59 -14.28 47.90
N GLY A 159 -62.93 -15.15 47.12
CA GLY A 159 -61.99 -16.14 47.65
C GLY A 159 -60.71 -15.53 48.24
N LEU A 160 -60.31 -14.34 47.78
CA LEU A 160 -59.13 -13.62 48.30
C LEU A 160 -59.51 -12.64 49.42
N ASP A 161 -60.64 -11.95 49.28
CA ASP A 161 -61.16 -11.07 50.32
C ASP A 161 -62.69 -11.18 50.44
N ASN A 162 -63.14 -11.82 51.52
CA ASN A 162 -64.54 -12.00 51.85
C ASN A 162 -65.08 -10.90 52.78
N SER A 163 -64.40 -9.75 52.85
CA SER A 163 -64.80 -8.62 53.69
C SER A 163 -66.13 -8.02 53.23
N HIS A 164 -66.86 -7.41 54.17
CA HIS A 164 -68.09 -6.69 53.84
C HIS A 164 -67.86 -5.54 52.86
N ALA A 165 -66.69 -4.90 52.91
CA ALA A 165 -66.31 -3.85 51.97
C ALA A 165 -66.18 -4.40 50.54
N THR A 166 -65.45 -5.51 50.35
CA THR A 166 -65.30 -6.13 49.02
C THR A 166 -66.62 -6.67 48.48
N ALA A 167 -67.47 -7.26 49.33
CA ALA A 167 -68.82 -7.66 48.94
C ALA A 167 -69.69 -6.46 48.51
N ALA A 168 -69.59 -5.32 49.20
CA ALA A 168 -70.27 -4.10 48.80
C ALA A 168 -69.73 -3.56 47.46
N SER A 169 -68.40 -3.52 47.26
CA SER A 169 -67.77 -3.10 46.00
C SER A 169 -68.16 -4.00 44.82
N LEU A 170 -68.26 -5.32 45.03
CA LEU A 170 -68.75 -6.26 44.01
C LEU A 170 -70.20 -5.99 43.63
N LYS A 171 -71.07 -5.80 44.64
CA LYS A 171 -72.48 -5.47 44.42
C LYS A 171 -72.60 -4.14 43.68
N ASP A 172 -71.88 -3.12 44.12
CA ASP A 172 -71.86 -1.79 43.51
C ASP A 172 -71.37 -1.85 42.06
N ALA A 173 -70.30 -2.59 41.77
CA ALA A 173 -69.81 -2.78 40.40
C ALA A 173 -70.85 -3.46 39.49
N LYS A 174 -71.73 -4.29 40.06
CA LYS A 174 -72.80 -5.01 39.35
C LYS A 174 -74.04 -4.14 39.15
N THR A 175 -74.41 -3.33 40.14
CA THR A 175 -75.69 -2.59 40.16
C THR A 175 -75.57 -1.13 39.78
N LYS A 176 -74.46 -0.45 40.07
CA LYS A 176 -74.26 0.93 39.65
C LYS A 176 -74.16 0.97 38.13
N MET A 177 -74.90 1.88 37.51
CA MET A 177 -74.58 2.30 36.15
C MET A 177 -73.22 2.98 36.20
N LEU A 178 -72.35 2.65 35.25
CA LEU A 178 -71.13 3.43 35.05
C LEU A 178 -71.57 4.85 34.66
N ASP A 179 -71.37 5.82 35.55
CA ASP A 179 -71.61 7.21 35.19
C ASP A 179 -70.64 7.66 34.07
N ASN A 180 -70.99 8.76 33.40
CA ASN A 180 -70.18 9.27 32.29
C ASN A 180 -68.74 9.57 32.69
N SER A 181 -68.47 9.89 33.97
CA SER A 181 -67.11 10.17 34.46
C SER A 181 -66.26 8.91 34.53
N MET A 182 -66.80 7.82 35.08
CA MET A 182 -66.13 6.51 35.14
C MET A 182 -65.91 5.93 33.75
N VAL A 183 -66.91 6.04 32.85
CA VAL A 183 -66.76 5.61 31.45
C VAL A 183 -65.61 6.35 30.78
N GLN A 184 -65.54 7.68 30.95
CA GLN A 184 -64.48 8.50 30.35
C GLN A 184 -63.10 8.14 30.91
N MET A 185 -62.99 7.90 32.22
CA MET A 185 -61.74 7.51 32.88
C MET A 185 -61.23 6.16 32.37
N LEU A 186 -62.09 5.14 32.33
CA LEU A 186 -61.76 3.79 31.84
C LEU A 186 -61.39 3.81 30.35
N SER A 187 -62.13 4.57 29.55
CA SER A 187 -61.84 4.73 28.12
C SER A 187 -60.46 5.36 27.89
N THR A 188 -60.11 6.38 28.69
CA THR A 188 -58.81 7.04 28.62
C THR A 188 -57.67 6.09 29.01
N GLN A 189 -57.86 5.28 30.07
CA GLN A 189 -56.87 4.27 30.47
C GLN A 189 -56.67 3.20 29.39
N LEU A 190 -57.75 2.72 28.75
CA LEU A 190 -57.67 1.76 27.65
C LEU A 190 -56.92 2.33 26.44
N GLN A 191 -57.15 3.60 26.10
CA GLN A 191 -56.42 4.29 25.02
C GLN A 191 -54.92 4.38 25.32
N LEU A 192 -54.54 4.70 26.56
CA LEU A 192 -53.14 4.74 26.97
C LEU A 192 -52.46 3.38 26.85
N VAL A 193 -53.09 2.32 27.35
CA VAL A 193 -52.57 0.94 27.24
C VAL A 193 -52.40 0.54 25.77
N THR A 194 -53.38 0.88 24.91
CA THR A 194 -53.32 0.55 23.48
C THR A 194 -52.17 1.28 22.77
N LYS A 195 -51.92 2.55 23.11
CA LYS A 195 -50.77 3.31 22.60
C LYS A 195 -49.43 2.74 23.06
N VAL A 196 -49.34 2.29 24.31
CA VAL A 196 -48.11 1.64 24.81
C VAL A 196 -47.83 0.36 24.01
N SER A 197 -48.84 -0.47 23.77
CA SER A 197 -48.68 -1.69 22.96
C SER A 197 -48.24 -1.38 21.52
N SER A 198 -48.76 -0.32 20.89
CA SER A 198 -48.30 0.07 19.55
C SER A 198 -46.84 0.53 19.55
N PHE A 199 -46.41 1.29 20.56
CA PHE A 199 -45.01 1.68 20.69
C PHE A 199 -44.08 0.48 20.93
N GLU A 200 -44.51 -0.53 21.68
CA GLU A 200 -43.72 -1.76 21.86
C GLU A 200 -43.52 -2.51 20.54
N GLU A 201 -44.53 -2.56 19.67
CA GLU A 201 -44.42 -3.14 18.33
C GLU A 201 -43.43 -2.36 17.45
N GLU A 202 -43.50 -1.03 17.46
CA GLU A 202 -42.56 -0.15 16.75
C GLU A 202 -41.12 -0.34 17.25
N LEU A 203 -40.92 -0.38 18.57
CA LEU A 203 -39.61 -0.61 19.17
C LEU A 203 -39.02 -1.97 18.77
N LYS A 204 -39.85 -3.01 18.66
CA LYS A 204 -39.42 -4.32 18.18
C LYS A 204 -38.94 -4.27 16.74
N HIS A 205 -39.64 -3.51 15.89
CA HIS A 205 -39.25 -3.30 14.50
C HIS A 205 -37.93 -2.53 14.38
N ILE A 206 -37.76 -1.47 15.17
CA ILE A 206 -36.52 -0.68 15.24
C ILE A 206 -35.35 -1.56 15.72
N SER A 207 -35.55 -2.35 16.78
CA SER A 207 -34.53 -3.27 17.28
C SER A 207 -34.06 -4.24 16.19
N SER A 208 -34.99 -4.78 15.39
CA SER A 208 -34.63 -5.66 14.28
C SER A 208 -33.84 -4.96 13.18
N HIS A 209 -34.07 -3.66 12.92
CA HIS A 209 -33.28 -2.90 11.96
C HIS A 209 -31.87 -2.64 12.49
N ILE A 210 -31.76 -2.23 13.76
CA ILE A 210 -30.46 -2.02 14.41
C ILE A 210 -29.62 -3.29 14.39
N ASP A 211 -30.20 -4.46 14.66
CA ASP A 211 -29.48 -5.73 14.62
C ASP A 211 -28.90 -6.02 13.23
N LYS A 212 -29.65 -5.70 12.15
CA LYS A 212 -29.15 -5.84 10.77
C LYS A 212 -28.01 -4.87 10.49
N ASP A 213 -28.16 -3.59 10.83
CA ASP A 213 -27.12 -2.58 10.65
C ASP A 213 -25.82 -2.94 11.39
N VAL A 214 -25.94 -3.53 12.58
CA VAL A 214 -24.80 -4.03 13.36
C VAL A 214 -24.10 -5.18 12.64
N GLN A 215 -24.83 -6.10 12.02
CA GLN A 215 -24.21 -7.18 11.22
C GLN A 215 -23.53 -6.63 9.96
N GLU A 216 -24.15 -5.70 9.25
CA GLU A 216 -23.56 -5.06 8.07
C GLU A 216 -22.28 -4.30 8.42
N ARG A 217 -22.28 -3.55 9.53
CA ARG A 217 -21.05 -2.89 10.04
C ARG A 217 -19.95 -3.88 10.37
N LYS A 218 -20.28 -5.05 10.90
CA LYS A 218 -19.29 -6.11 11.20
C LYS A 218 -18.66 -6.65 9.91
N GLN A 219 -19.46 -6.86 8.86
CA GLN A 219 -18.95 -7.28 7.55
C GLN A 219 -18.07 -6.21 6.92
N LEU A 220 -18.50 -4.93 6.95
CA LEU A 220 -17.70 -3.81 6.45
C LEU A 220 -16.34 -3.72 7.15
N LYS A 221 -16.31 -3.88 8.48
CA LYS A 221 -15.06 -3.88 9.24
C LYS A 221 -14.08 -4.94 8.76
N GLN A 222 -14.56 -6.17 8.51
CA GLN A 222 -13.73 -7.27 8.02
C GLN A 222 -13.20 -7.00 6.60
N ILE A 223 -14.02 -6.40 5.73
CA ILE A 223 -13.60 -5.98 4.38
C ILE A 223 -12.50 -4.92 4.49
N THR A 224 -12.66 -3.91 5.35
CA THR A 224 -11.66 -2.86 5.55
C THR A 224 -10.33 -3.42 6.04
N GLU A 225 -10.34 -4.34 7.01
CA GLU A 225 -9.12 -4.99 7.52
C GLU A 225 -8.41 -5.79 6.40
N THR A 226 -9.16 -6.54 5.60
CA THR A 226 -8.62 -7.32 4.47
C THR A 226 -8.03 -6.40 3.39
N LEU A 227 -8.69 -5.28 3.09
CA LEU A 227 -8.19 -4.29 2.12
C LEU A 227 -6.89 -3.65 2.61
N HIS A 228 -6.81 -3.30 3.90
CA HIS A 228 -5.62 -2.71 4.49
C HIS A 228 -4.41 -3.67 4.40
N GLU A 229 -4.59 -4.95 4.72
CA GLU A 229 -3.54 -5.96 4.60
C GLU A 229 -3.05 -6.11 3.16
N LYS A 230 -3.96 -6.18 2.18
CA LYS A 230 -3.60 -6.26 0.75
C LYS A 230 -2.88 -5.01 0.25
N MET A 231 -3.23 -3.84 0.75
CA MET A 231 -2.53 -2.60 0.41
C MET A 231 -1.09 -2.61 0.93
N ASN A 232 -0.89 -2.98 2.20
CA ASN A 232 0.44 -3.05 2.80
C ASN A 232 1.35 -4.04 2.04
N ILE A 233 0.84 -5.22 1.66
CA ILE A 233 1.61 -6.19 0.86
C ILE A 233 2.03 -5.61 -0.51
N LYS A 234 1.14 -4.85 -1.17
CA LYS A 234 1.47 -4.22 -2.45
C LYS A 234 2.48 -3.09 -2.30
N GLU A 235 2.37 -2.30 -1.23
CA GLU A 235 3.32 -1.23 -0.89
C GLU A 235 4.71 -1.81 -0.65
N ASP A 236 4.83 -2.86 0.16
CA ASP A 236 6.10 -3.57 0.39
C ASP A 236 6.70 -4.15 -0.91
N SER A 237 5.83 -4.69 -1.79
CA SER A 237 6.27 -5.22 -3.07
C SER A 237 6.77 -4.11 -4.01
N PHE A 238 6.10 -2.95 -4.00
CA PHE A 238 6.49 -1.80 -4.80
C PHE A 238 7.82 -1.23 -4.32
N GLU A 239 7.98 -1.07 -3.01
CA GLU A 239 9.21 -0.56 -2.39
C GLU A 239 10.42 -1.44 -2.71
N LYS A 240 10.25 -2.77 -2.68
CA LYS A 240 11.30 -3.72 -3.06
C LYS A 240 11.72 -3.59 -4.53
N GLU A 241 10.77 -3.42 -5.44
CA GLU A 241 11.10 -3.23 -6.86
C GLU A 241 11.70 -1.85 -7.13
N PHE A 242 11.26 -0.83 -6.38
CA PHE A 242 11.86 0.50 -6.44
C PHE A 242 13.32 0.48 -6.00
N GLU A 243 13.64 -0.15 -4.87
CA GLU A 243 15.03 -0.22 -4.38
C GLU A 243 15.92 -1.04 -5.33
N LYS A 244 15.41 -2.13 -5.93
CA LYS A 244 16.14 -2.86 -6.99
C LYS A 244 16.42 -1.98 -8.22
N CYS A 245 15.45 -1.15 -8.61
CA CYS A 245 15.61 -0.23 -9.74
C CYS A 245 16.70 0.80 -9.44
N LYS A 246 16.66 1.37 -8.23
CA LYS A 246 17.65 2.32 -7.74
C LYS A 246 19.06 1.71 -7.68
N ASP A 247 19.21 0.52 -7.12
CA ASP A 247 20.49 -0.23 -7.11
C ASP A 247 21.04 -0.45 -8.52
N ASN A 248 20.17 -0.77 -9.49
CA ASN A 248 20.57 -0.94 -10.88
C ASN A 248 21.02 0.38 -11.52
N VAL A 249 20.32 1.49 -11.24
CA VAL A 249 20.71 2.83 -11.71
C VAL A 249 22.07 3.22 -11.15
N ASP A 250 22.30 3.00 -9.85
CA ASP A 250 23.59 3.32 -9.20
C ASP A 250 24.73 2.50 -9.82
N ARG A 251 24.53 1.19 -10.03
CA ARG A 251 25.50 0.32 -10.72
C ARG A 251 25.79 0.76 -12.15
N LEU A 252 24.77 1.17 -12.90
CA LEU A 252 24.96 1.66 -14.26
C LEU A 252 25.72 2.98 -14.27
N SER A 253 25.44 3.86 -13.32
CA SER A 253 26.16 5.13 -13.16
C SER A 253 27.63 4.91 -12.85
N GLU A 254 27.96 3.99 -11.94
CA GLU A 254 29.34 3.62 -11.61
C GLU A 254 30.09 3.02 -12.82
N ARG A 255 29.44 2.13 -13.57
CA ARG A 255 30.00 1.56 -14.80
C ARG A 255 30.24 2.61 -15.88
N LEU A 256 29.32 3.57 -16.02
CA LEU A 256 29.46 4.66 -16.97
C LEU A 256 30.66 5.54 -16.62
N ASN A 257 30.77 5.97 -15.35
CA ASN A 257 31.90 6.76 -14.86
C ASN A 257 33.23 6.02 -15.05
N THR A 258 33.27 4.72 -14.75
CA THR A 258 34.47 3.90 -14.97
C THR A 258 34.86 3.84 -16.45
N SER A 259 33.89 3.64 -17.34
CA SER A 259 34.13 3.63 -18.78
C SER A 259 34.61 4.99 -19.29
N GLU A 260 34.08 6.08 -18.74
CA GLU A 260 34.47 7.44 -19.09
C GLU A 260 35.93 7.72 -18.71
N VAL A 261 36.34 7.35 -17.48
CA VAL A 261 37.75 7.45 -17.05
C VAL A 261 38.68 6.65 -17.95
N GLN A 262 38.32 5.40 -18.28
CA GLN A 262 39.11 4.57 -19.20
C GLN A 262 39.21 5.16 -20.61
N MET A 263 38.16 5.83 -21.09
CA MET A 263 38.22 6.53 -22.37
C MET A 263 39.21 7.70 -22.32
N TYR A 264 39.19 8.49 -21.24
CA TYR A 264 40.16 9.58 -21.06
C TYR A 264 41.61 9.08 -21.02
N GLU A 265 41.90 8.04 -20.25
CA GLU A 265 43.25 7.43 -20.20
C GLU A 265 43.72 6.92 -21.58
N ARG A 266 42.80 6.34 -22.36
CA ARG A 266 43.11 5.88 -23.72
C ARG A 266 43.37 7.04 -24.68
N VAL A 267 42.62 8.13 -24.55
CA VAL A 267 42.85 9.34 -25.36
C VAL A 267 44.23 9.93 -25.03
N GLU A 268 44.57 10.07 -23.75
CA GLU A 268 45.87 10.58 -23.30
C GLU A 268 47.04 9.71 -23.81
N SER A 269 46.87 8.38 -23.78
CA SER A 269 47.85 7.46 -24.35
C SER A 269 48.02 7.66 -25.87
N ILE A 270 46.92 7.83 -26.62
CA ILE A 270 46.97 8.10 -28.06
C ILE A 270 47.67 9.42 -28.36
N GLU A 271 47.39 10.47 -27.59
CA GLU A 271 48.05 11.77 -27.72
C GLU A 271 49.57 11.64 -27.52
N THR A 272 50.00 10.89 -26.51
CA THR A 272 51.41 10.61 -26.25
C THR A 272 52.09 9.92 -27.44
N TYR A 273 51.48 8.86 -27.99
CA TYR A 273 52.01 8.19 -29.18
C TYR A 273 52.08 9.11 -30.40
N LEU A 274 51.09 10.01 -30.56
CA LEU A 274 51.06 10.95 -31.66
C LEU A 274 52.20 11.98 -31.56
N GLU A 275 52.52 12.45 -30.36
CA GLU A 275 53.69 13.31 -30.12
C GLU A 275 55.01 12.62 -30.47
N GLU A 276 55.16 11.34 -30.11
CA GLU A 276 56.34 10.54 -30.47
C GLU A 276 56.49 10.37 -31.98
N LEU A 277 55.39 10.06 -32.68
CA LEU A 277 55.37 9.96 -34.13
C LEU A 277 55.73 11.30 -34.80
N GLN A 278 55.25 12.42 -34.27
CA GLN A 278 55.62 13.76 -34.77
C GLN A 278 57.11 14.04 -34.61
N LYS A 279 57.73 13.68 -33.48
CA LYS A 279 59.18 13.83 -33.27
C LYS A 279 59.98 12.97 -34.26
N LEU A 280 59.56 11.73 -34.48
CA LEU A 280 60.18 10.84 -35.46
C LEU A 280 60.08 11.40 -36.88
N GLN A 281 58.90 11.92 -37.25
CA GLN A 281 58.69 12.56 -38.55
C GLN A 281 59.63 13.76 -38.75
N GLN A 282 59.74 14.66 -37.77
CA GLN A 282 60.66 15.80 -37.82
C GLN A 282 62.13 15.36 -37.97
N SER A 283 62.54 14.32 -37.25
CA SER A 283 63.88 13.74 -37.38
C SER A 283 64.12 13.19 -38.79
N LEU A 284 63.13 12.49 -39.36
CA LEU A 284 63.22 11.93 -40.71
C LEU A 284 63.34 13.03 -41.77
N ASP A 285 62.54 14.10 -41.66
CA ASP A 285 62.60 15.26 -42.55
C ASP A 285 63.98 15.94 -42.50
N LEU A 286 64.57 16.04 -41.30
CA LEU A 286 65.93 16.57 -41.13
C LEU A 286 66.97 15.68 -41.81
N GLN A 287 66.84 14.36 -41.70
CA GLN A 287 67.74 13.41 -42.36
C GLN A 287 67.62 13.49 -43.89
N PHE A 288 66.40 13.55 -44.43
CA PHE A 288 66.18 13.76 -45.86
C PHE A 288 66.82 15.06 -46.35
N THR A 289 66.67 16.14 -45.59
CA THR A 289 67.31 17.43 -45.91
C THR A 289 68.83 17.30 -45.96
N ARG A 290 69.44 16.64 -44.95
CA ARG A 290 70.89 16.40 -44.93
C ARG A 290 71.38 15.59 -46.13
N ILE A 291 70.69 14.48 -46.44
CA ILE A 291 71.02 13.64 -47.60
C ILE A 291 70.94 14.45 -48.89
N LYS A 292 69.92 15.29 -49.04
CA LYS A 292 69.76 16.16 -50.21
C LYS A 292 70.91 17.16 -50.33
N THR A 293 71.36 17.76 -49.23
CA THR A 293 72.53 18.66 -49.21
C THR A 293 73.81 17.94 -49.62
N ILE A 294 74.10 16.78 -49.01
CA ILE A 294 75.28 15.96 -49.34
C ILE A 294 75.28 15.58 -50.82
N ALA A 295 74.12 15.20 -51.37
CA ALA A 295 74.00 14.86 -52.78
C ALA A 295 74.30 16.06 -53.71
N ILE A 296 73.87 17.27 -53.33
CA ILE A 296 74.18 18.50 -54.07
C ILE A 296 75.68 18.82 -54.00
N GLU A 297 76.28 18.75 -52.81
CA GLU A 297 77.72 18.99 -52.60
C GLU A 297 78.57 17.99 -53.39
N SER A 298 78.26 16.69 -53.26
CA SER A 298 78.96 15.63 -54.00
C SER A 298 78.84 15.79 -55.52
N LYS A 299 77.68 16.25 -56.01
CA LYS A 299 77.49 16.55 -57.44
C LYS A 299 78.38 17.71 -57.88
N LYS A 300 78.45 18.78 -57.08
CA LYS A 300 79.30 19.93 -57.36
C LYS A 300 80.79 19.56 -57.34
N GLU A 301 81.24 18.82 -56.34
CA GLU A 301 82.62 18.32 -56.27
C GLU A 301 82.98 17.48 -57.50
N LYS A 302 82.06 16.62 -57.95
CA LYS A 302 82.25 15.85 -59.18
C LYS A 302 82.34 16.75 -60.42
N GLU A 303 81.49 17.78 -60.53
CA GLU A 303 81.55 18.74 -61.64
C GLU A 303 82.85 19.54 -61.63
N ASP A 304 83.32 19.98 -60.47
CA ASP A 304 84.56 20.73 -60.32
C ASP A 304 85.78 19.83 -60.62
N PHE A 305 85.80 18.57 -60.16
CA PHE A 305 86.83 17.60 -60.54
C PHE A 305 86.88 17.35 -62.06
N VAL A 306 85.72 17.24 -62.71
CA VAL A 306 85.66 17.08 -64.18
C VAL A 306 86.24 18.31 -64.89
N LYS A 307 85.95 19.53 -64.42
CA LYS A 307 86.55 20.76 -64.96
C LYS A 307 88.07 20.77 -64.77
N ASP A 308 88.57 20.41 -63.59
CA ASP A 308 90.00 20.36 -63.30
C ASP A 308 90.72 19.38 -64.24
N VAL A 309 90.15 18.19 -64.44
CA VAL A 309 90.68 17.20 -65.40
C VAL A 309 90.65 17.74 -66.83
N GLN A 310 89.58 18.42 -67.25
CA GLN A 310 89.49 19.04 -68.59
C GLN A 310 90.54 20.14 -68.79
N SER A 311 90.78 20.97 -67.77
CA SER A 311 91.83 22.00 -67.78
C SER A 311 93.22 21.37 -67.89
N LEU A 312 93.50 20.30 -67.11
CA LEU A 312 94.76 19.56 -67.20
C LEU A 312 94.97 18.92 -68.58
N CYS A 313 93.94 18.27 -69.14
CA CYS A 313 94.01 17.72 -70.50
C CYS A 313 94.31 18.80 -71.54
N SER A 314 93.72 19.99 -71.41
CA SER A 314 93.98 21.12 -72.32
C SER A 314 95.43 21.60 -72.23
N LEU A 315 95.99 21.70 -71.02
CA LEU A 315 97.41 22.03 -70.81
C LEU A 315 98.34 20.97 -71.44
N ILE A 316 98.08 19.69 -71.19
CA ILE A 316 98.83 18.58 -71.79
C ILE A 316 98.74 18.63 -73.31
N GLN A 317 97.57 18.94 -73.88
CA GLN A 317 97.40 19.05 -75.33
C GLN A 317 98.25 20.19 -75.91
N VAL A 318 98.34 21.34 -75.24
CA VAL A 318 99.23 22.44 -75.65
C VAL A 318 100.69 22.00 -75.63
N ASP A 319 101.12 21.30 -74.59
CA ASP A 319 102.50 20.78 -74.49
C ASP A 319 102.79 19.74 -75.59
N ILE A 320 101.86 18.83 -75.88
CA ILE A 320 101.98 17.87 -76.98
C ILE A 320 102.18 18.61 -78.30
N THR A 321 101.34 19.58 -78.63
CA THR A 321 101.45 20.34 -79.88
C THR A 321 102.78 21.07 -79.99
N LYS A 322 103.27 21.68 -78.89
CA LYS A 322 104.59 22.30 -78.85
C LYS A 322 105.72 21.29 -79.09
N HIS A 323 105.59 20.07 -78.58
CA HIS A 323 106.53 18.99 -78.84
C HIS A 323 106.48 18.51 -80.30
N GLU A 324 105.29 18.39 -80.89
CA GLU A 324 105.11 18.06 -82.31
C GLU A 324 105.75 19.11 -83.23
N GLU A 325 105.59 20.40 -82.94
CA GLU A 325 106.27 21.50 -83.65
C GLU A 325 107.79 21.38 -83.57
N ARG A 326 108.34 21.07 -82.38
CA ARG A 326 109.78 20.84 -82.19
C ARG A 326 110.28 19.62 -82.96
N ILE A 327 109.53 18.53 -82.97
CA ILE A 327 109.86 17.33 -83.77
C ILE A 327 109.90 17.72 -85.25
N SER A 328 108.90 18.43 -85.75
CA SER A 328 108.85 18.89 -87.15
C SER A 328 110.05 19.77 -87.52
N ALA A 329 110.48 20.66 -86.62
CA ALA A 329 111.68 21.48 -86.82
C ALA A 329 112.98 20.65 -86.85
N LEU A 330 113.07 19.60 -86.03
CA LEU A 330 114.19 18.65 -86.03
C LEU A 330 114.22 17.82 -87.31
N GLU A 331 113.07 17.35 -87.79
CA GLU A 331 112.96 16.62 -89.06
C GLU A 331 113.43 17.48 -90.24
N ASN A 332 113.03 18.76 -90.29
CA ASN A 332 113.53 19.70 -91.30
C ASN A 332 115.05 19.84 -91.23
N SER A 333 115.61 20.03 -90.04
CA SER A 333 117.07 20.14 -89.82
C SER A 333 117.81 18.86 -90.24
N SER A 334 117.23 17.70 -89.98
CA SER A 334 117.74 16.40 -90.44
C SER A 334 117.75 16.30 -91.96
N GLY A 335 116.69 16.78 -92.63
CA GLY A 335 116.65 16.90 -94.09
C GLY A 335 117.79 17.74 -94.65
N THR A 336 118.05 18.90 -94.04
CA THR A 336 119.20 19.76 -94.41
C THR A 336 120.53 19.04 -94.21
N LEU A 337 120.70 18.30 -93.09
CA LEU A 337 121.91 17.49 -92.85
C LEU A 337 122.10 16.39 -93.90
N GLN A 338 121.03 15.73 -94.35
CA GLN A 338 121.11 14.76 -95.45
C GLN A 338 121.56 15.40 -96.76
N GLU A 339 121.14 16.64 -97.01
CA GLU A 339 121.55 17.40 -98.19
C GLU A 339 123.05 17.76 -98.12
N ILE A 340 123.51 18.27 -96.98
CA ILE A 340 124.94 18.47 -96.70
C ILE A 340 125.72 17.16 -96.87
N GLN A 341 125.17 16.03 -96.40
CA GLN A 341 125.81 14.73 -96.56
C GLN A 341 125.98 14.34 -98.04
N ARG A 342 124.96 14.59 -98.88
CA ARG A 342 125.08 14.37 -100.34
C ARG A 342 126.15 15.26 -100.96
N ASP A 343 126.24 16.51 -100.52
CA ASP A 343 127.26 17.45 -100.99
C ASP A 343 128.67 16.98 -100.59
N VAL A 344 128.84 16.52 -99.34
CA VAL A 344 130.10 15.92 -98.87
C VAL A 344 130.46 14.68 -99.71
N ASP A 345 129.49 13.81 -100.01
CA ASP A 345 129.75 12.61 -100.83
C ASP A 345 130.04 12.96 -102.30
N SER A 346 129.46 14.03 -102.82
CA SER A 346 129.78 14.61 -104.13
C SER A 346 131.20 15.17 -104.15
N LEU A 347 131.59 15.93 -103.11
CA LEU A 347 132.94 16.43 -102.94
C LEU A 347 133.96 15.32 -102.78
N LYS A 348 133.65 14.25 -102.03
CA LYS A 348 134.49 13.05 -101.95
C LYS A 348 134.69 12.41 -103.32
N ARG A 349 133.61 12.24 -104.11
CA ARG A 349 133.72 11.73 -105.49
C ARG A 349 134.61 12.61 -106.35
N LYS A 350 134.44 13.94 -106.30
CA LYS A 350 135.32 14.90 -107.00
C LYS A 350 136.78 14.79 -106.54
N LEU A 351 137.02 14.63 -105.24
CA LEU A 351 138.35 14.42 -104.67
C LEU A 351 138.96 13.12 -105.17
N ASP A 352 138.19 12.03 -105.24
CA ASP A 352 138.66 10.76 -105.78
C ASP A 352 138.94 10.85 -107.29
N THR A 353 138.13 11.59 -108.06
CA THR A 353 138.42 11.91 -109.47
C THR A 353 139.71 12.72 -109.61
N LEU A 354 139.92 13.74 -108.78
CA LEU A 354 141.16 14.53 -108.74
C LEU A 354 142.38 13.70 -108.33
N LYS A 355 142.23 12.78 -107.38
CA LYS A 355 143.28 11.82 -107.01
C LYS A 355 143.63 10.91 -108.19
N GLU A 356 142.65 10.43 -108.94
CA GLU A 356 142.91 9.64 -110.16
C GLU A 356 143.51 10.50 -111.29
N GLU A 357 143.11 11.77 -111.45
CA GLU A 357 143.73 12.71 -112.40
C GLU A 357 145.20 12.99 -112.05
N ILE A 358 145.51 13.19 -110.75
CA ILE A 358 146.88 13.35 -110.25
C ILE A 358 147.67 12.05 -110.44
N LYS A 359 147.08 10.89 -110.14
CA LYS A 359 147.71 9.59 -110.38
C LYS A 359 148.03 9.37 -111.86
N LYS A 360 147.13 9.78 -112.76
CA LYS A 360 147.33 9.75 -114.21
C LYS A 360 148.42 10.75 -114.68
N GLN A 361 148.48 11.94 -114.09
CA GLN A 361 149.57 12.91 -114.33
C GLN A 361 150.92 12.41 -113.82
N VAL A 362 150.94 11.65 -112.72
CA VAL A 362 152.15 11.00 -112.17
C VAL A 362 152.58 9.79 -113.01
N GLU A 363 151.64 9.02 -113.59
CA GLU A 363 151.94 7.86 -114.45
C GLU A 363 152.47 8.25 -115.84
N ASP A 364 152.02 9.36 -116.43
CA ASP A 364 152.47 9.80 -117.77
C ASP A 364 153.82 10.57 -117.75
N HIS A 365 154.38 10.87 -116.56
CA HIS A 365 155.67 11.57 -116.39
C HIS A 365 156.83 10.66 -115.94
N ILE A 366 156.76 9.35 -116.20
CA ILE A 366 157.87 8.42 -115.88
C ILE A 366 158.58 7.94 -117.18
N PRO A 367 159.78 8.46 -117.49
CA PRO A 367 160.68 7.92 -118.50
C PRO A 367 161.33 6.60 -118.05
N PRO A 368 161.41 5.56 -118.90
CA PRO A 368 162.08 4.32 -118.56
C PRO A 368 163.61 4.47 -118.70
N HIS A 369 164.25 4.91 -117.63
CA HIS A 369 165.54 4.32 -117.20
C HIS A 369 165.35 3.45 -115.97
N ILE A 370 164.15 3.41 -115.40
CA ILE A 370 163.83 2.59 -114.23
C ILE A 370 162.36 2.20 -114.40
N ARG A 371 162.12 0.93 -114.73
CA ARG A 371 160.79 0.31 -114.63
C ARG A 371 160.95 -0.99 -113.88
#